data_AF-A0A6B3GPE8-F1
#
_entry.id   AF-A0A6B3GPE8-F1
#
_cell.length_a   1.000
_cell.length_b   1.000
_cell.length_c   1.000
_cell.angle_alpha   90.00
_cell.angle_beta   90.00
_cell.angle_gamma   90.00
#
_symmetry.space_group_name_H-M   'P 1'
#
loop_
_entity.id
_entity.type
_entity.pdbx_description
1 polymer ?
#
loop_
_entity_poly.entity_id
_entity_poly.type
_entity_poly.pdbx_seq_one_letter_code
_entity_poly.pdbx_strand_id
1 'polypeptide(L)'
;VGSLTALVGAVAAVLMVEHQLAWPLAVVVTLLIGAAAGAVQGFFIAYVGIPSFIVTLAGMLLFRGLTEIFLRGQTLGPFPEGLQKVANGFLPEVGPVTNYHNLTLLLGLGVIALVVNQEIRNRARQAEFDLAPLPKNLFVLKLVALVAAITVATLLLASYKGAPVVLLILAVLLVCFGYV
;
A
#
# COMPACT_ATOMS: atom_id res chain seq x y z
N VAL A 1 -14.90 5.31 5.06
CA VAL A 1 -13.43 5.13 4.94
C VAL A 1 -12.64 6.24 5.64
N GLY A 2 -12.77 7.52 5.26
CA GLY A 2 -11.96 8.61 5.83
C GLY A 2 -12.08 8.85 7.36
N SER A 3 -13.25 8.67 7.95
CA SER A 3 -13.45 8.87 9.40
C SER A 3 -12.81 7.79 10.26
N LEU A 4 -12.79 6.54 9.80
CA LEU A 4 -12.14 5.44 10.50
C LEU A 4 -10.61 5.57 10.43
N THR A 5 -10.08 5.97 9.28
CA THR A 5 -8.64 6.23 9.14
C THR A 5 -8.20 7.40 10.02
N ALA A 6 -9.05 8.43 10.17
CA ALA A 6 -8.79 9.54 11.09
C ALA A 6 -8.74 9.08 12.54
N LEU A 7 -9.68 8.22 12.98
CA LEU A 7 -9.68 7.67 14.33
C LEU A 7 -8.46 6.80 14.61
N VAL A 8 -8.11 5.90 13.69
CA VAL A 8 -6.96 5.00 13.86
C VAL A 8 -5.65 5.81 13.86
N GLY A 9 -5.54 6.83 13.00
CA GLY A 9 -4.42 7.76 13.00
C GLY A 9 -4.33 8.59 14.28
N ALA A 10 -5.48 9.02 14.81
CA ALA A 10 -5.57 9.73 16.08
C ALA A 10 -5.08 8.92 17.27
N VAL A 11 -5.54 7.66 17.37
CA VAL A 11 -5.07 6.74 18.40
C VAL A 11 -3.58 6.47 18.24
N ALA A 12 -3.07 6.33 17.01
CA ALA A 12 -1.64 6.15 16.77
C ALA A 12 -0.83 7.36 17.25
N ALA A 13 -1.31 8.57 16.97
CA ALA A 13 -0.68 9.80 17.41
C ALA A 13 -0.65 9.90 18.94
N VAL A 14 -1.77 9.66 19.63
CA VAL A 14 -1.84 9.68 21.10
C VAL A 14 -0.91 8.63 21.72
N LEU A 15 -0.93 7.39 21.21
CA LEU A 15 -0.07 6.31 21.73
C LEU A 15 1.42 6.60 21.54
N MET A 16 1.83 7.18 20.41
CA MET A 16 3.23 7.44 20.10
C MET A 16 3.76 8.75 20.70
N VAL A 17 2.94 9.80 20.70
CA VAL A 17 3.35 11.16 21.10
C VAL A 17 3.14 11.39 22.59
N GLU A 18 1.96 11.05 23.12
CA GLU A 18 1.65 11.29 24.54
C GLU A 18 2.14 10.15 25.44
N HIS A 19 1.88 8.90 25.04
CA HIS A 19 2.26 7.72 25.84
C HIS A 19 3.69 7.21 25.56
N GLN A 20 4.41 7.82 24.61
CA GLN A 20 5.78 7.45 24.21
C GLN A 20 5.97 5.94 23.96
N LEU A 21 4.92 5.24 23.51
CA LEU A 21 5.01 3.82 23.22
C LEU A 21 5.92 3.57 22.03
N ALA A 22 6.64 2.45 22.06
CA ALA A 22 7.48 2.03 20.95
C ALA A 22 6.63 1.95 19.66
N TRP A 23 7.12 2.61 18.61
CA TRP A 23 6.37 2.75 17.36
C TRP A 23 5.86 1.41 16.76
N PRO A 24 6.58 0.26 16.83
CA PRO A 24 6.05 -0.99 16.28
C PRO A 24 4.83 -1.48 17.06
N LEU A 25 4.87 -1.34 18.39
CA LEU A 25 3.77 -1.73 19.26
C LEU A 25 2.54 -0.85 19.00
N ALA A 26 2.75 0.46 18.90
CA ALA A 26 1.67 1.41 18.60
C ALA A 26 1.02 1.12 17.23
N VAL A 27 1.79 0.72 16.21
CA VAL A 27 1.25 0.27 14.91
C VAL A 27 0.39 -0.98 15.07
N VAL A 28 0.86 -2.00 15.80
CA VAL A 28 0.08 -3.23 16.00
C VAL A 28 -1.23 -2.95 16.74
N VAL A 29 -1.18 -2.17 17.82
CA VAL A 29 -2.37 -1.80 18.60
C VAL A 29 -3.38 -1.03 17.75
N THR A 30 -2.91 -0.08 16.94
CA THR A 30 -3.80 0.71 16.07
C THR A 30 -4.40 -0.10 14.93
N LEU A 31 -3.66 -1.06 14.36
CA LEU A 31 -4.22 -2.02 13.40
C LEU A 31 -5.31 -2.89 14.03
N LEU A 32 -5.10 -3.38 15.26
CA LEU A 32 -6.12 -4.15 15.99
C LEU A 32 -7.38 -3.33 16.27
N ILE A 33 -7.24 -2.06 16.64
CA ILE A 33 -8.37 -1.16 16.85
C ILE A 33 -9.14 -0.92 15.54
N GLY A 34 -8.42 -0.68 14.43
CA GLY A 34 -9.04 -0.54 13.11
C GLY A 34 -9.79 -1.81 12.68
N ALA A 35 -9.19 -2.98 12.89
CA ALA A 35 -9.82 -4.26 12.61
C ALA A 35 -11.06 -4.50 13.48
N ALA A 36 -11.00 -4.20 14.77
CA ALA A 36 -12.13 -4.33 15.68
C ALA A 36 -13.27 -3.37 15.31
N ALA A 37 -12.97 -2.11 15.00
CA ALA A 37 -13.97 -1.14 14.56
C ALA A 37 -14.62 -1.55 13.23
N GLY A 38 -13.83 -2.08 12.29
CA GLY A 38 -14.34 -2.67 11.05
C GLY A 38 -15.22 -3.90 11.28
N ALA A 39 -14.81 -4.80 12.18
CA ALA A 39 -15.58 -5.98 12.54
C ALA A 39 -16.92 -5.62 13.19
N VAL A 40 -16.95 -4.59 14.04
CA VAL A 40 -18.19 -4.08 14.64
C VAL A 40 -19.13 -3.52 13.55
N GLN A 41 -18.63 -2.74 12.60
CA GLN A 41 -19.45 -2.28 11.47
C GLN A 41 -19.97 -3.46 10.63
N GLY A 42 -19.11 -4.43 10.34
CA GLY A 42 -19.49 -5.66 9.63
C GLY A 42 -20.53 -6.48 10.38
N PHE A 43 -20.43 -6.55 11.71
CA PHE A 43 -21.36 -7.29 12.56
C PHE A 43 -22.79 -6.75 12.48
N PHE A 44 -22.95 -5.43 12.58
CA PHE A 44 -24.27 -4.79 12.45
C PHE A 44 -24.90 -4.99 11.07
N ILE A 45 -24.08 -5.04 10.02
CA ILE A 45 -24.55 -5.27 8.66
C ILE A 45 -24.91 -6.75 8.45
N ALA A 46 -24.03 -7.67 8.84
CA ALA A 46 -24.16 -9.10 8.53
C ALA A 46 -25.13 -9.86 9.43
N TYR A 47 -25.18 -9.55 10.73
CA TYR A 47 -26.00 -10.30 11.71
C TYR A 47 -27.26 -9.58 12.11
N VAL A 48 -27.19 -8.25 12.30
CA VAL A 48 -28.37 -7.46 12.72
C VAL A 48 -29.24 -7.06 11.52
N GLY A 49 -28.70 -7.14 10.29
CA GLY A 49 -29.44 -6.85 9.07
C GLY A 49 -29.76 -5.36 8.89
N ILE A 50 -29.02 -4.47 9.56
CA ILE A 50 -29.18 -3.04 9.40
C ILE A 50 -28.59 -2.63 8.03
N PRO A 51 -29.30 -1.83 7.23
CA PRO A 51 -28.78 -1.33 5.96
C PRO A 51 -27.41 -0.65 6.11
N SER A 52 -26.47 -1.01 5.22
CA SER A 52 -25.07 -0.57 5.26
C SER A 52 -24.91 0.96 5.22
N PHE A 53 -25.84 1.67 4.58
CA PHE A 53 -25.87 3.13 4.56
C PHE A 53 -26.00 3.73 5.96
N ILE A 54 -26.89 3.18 6.80
CA ILE A 54 -27.14 3.69 8.15
C ILE A 54 -25.92 3.43 9.04
N VAL A 55 -25.39 2.20 8.99
CA VAL A 55 -24.22 1.80 9.79
C VAL A 55 -22.99 2.64 9.45
N THR A 56 -22.75 2.90 8.17
CA THR A 56 -21.60 3.69 7.74
C THR A 56 -21.76 5.19 7.99
N LEU A 57 -22.96 5.76 7.85
CA LEU A 57 -23.22 7.16 8.22
C LEU A 57 -23.12 7.40 9.73
N ALA A 58 -23.76 6.55 10.53
CA ALA A 58 -23.68 6.61 11.99
C ALA A 58 -22.24 6.40 12.46
N GLY A 59 -21.54 5.41 11.87
CA GLY A 59 -20.13 5.17 12.12
C GLY A 59 -19.23 6.35 11.75
N MET A 60 -19.56 7.09 10.68
CA MET A 60 -18.82 8.29 10.32
C MET A 60 -18.88 9.35 11.41
N LEU A 61 -20.07 9.63 11.95
CA LEU A 61 -20.28 10.60 13.04
C LEU A 61 -19.59 10.14 14.32
N LEU A 62 -19.73 8.86 14.67
CA LEU A 62 -19.13 8.28 15.88
C LEU A 62 -17.61 8.34 15.83
N PHE A 63 -16.99 7.86 14.75
CA PHE A 63 -15.53 7.89 14.62
C PHE A 63 -14.97 9.31 14.54
N ARG A 64 -15.72 10.24 13.92
CA ARG A 64 -15.35 11.66 13.89
C ARG A 64 -15.37 12.27 15.29
N GLY A 65 -16.43 12.01 16.07
CA GLY A 65 -16.52 12.48 17.46
C GLY A 65 -15.43 11.89 18.35
N LEU A 66 -15.14 10.59 18.21
CA LEU A 66 -14.02 9.96 18.92
C LEU A 66 -12.67 10.58 18.52
N THR A 67 -12.43 10.80 17.24
CA THR A 67 -11.21 11.44 16.74
C THR A 67 -11.01 12.80 17.40
N GLU A 68 -12.08 13.62 17.49
CA GLU A 68 -12.05 14.93 18.14
C GLU A 68 -11.72 14.83 19.64
N ILE A 69 -12.28 13.84 20.33
CA ILE A 69 -11.99 13.59 21.75
C ILE A 69 -10.52 13.18 21.96
N PHE A 70 -9.98 12.31 21.10
CA PHE A 70 -8.59 11.86 21.18
C PHE A 70 -7.59 12.99 20.88
N LEU A 71 -7.85 13.81 19.85
CA LEU A 71 -6.96 14.90 19.45
C LEU A 71 -7.16 16.18 20.25
N ARG A 72 -8.31 16.32 20.94
CA ARG A 72 -8.76 17.58 21.56
C ARG A 72 -8.73 18.75 20.57
N GLY A 73 -9.03 18.49 19.30
CA GLY A 73 -8.98 19.46 18.20
C GLY A 73 -7.56 19.89 17.78
N GLN A 74 -6.51 19.22 18.25
CA GLN A 74 -5.11 19.56 17.95
C GLN A 74 -4.47 18.56 16.99
N THR A 75 -3.44 19.00 16.26
CA THR A 75 -2.61 18.10 15.45
C THR A 75 -1.46 17.58 16.30
N LEU A 76 -1.45 16.27 16.58
CA LEU A 76 -0.38 15.63 17.36
C LEU A 76 0.82 15.26 16.46
N GLY A 77 2.01 15.71 16.86
CA GLY A 77 3.30 15.41 16.24
C GLY A 77 4.44 16.07 17.03
N PRO A 78 5.72 15.78 16.72
CA PRO A 78 6.22 14.92 15.66
C PRO A 78 6.21 13.42 16.02
N PHE A 79 6.05 12.56 15.01
CA PHE A 79 6.13 11.10 15.17
C PHE A 79 7.59 10.64 15.39
N PRO A 80 7.83 9.47 16.00
CA PRO A 80 9.18 8.93 16.17
C PRO A 80 9.90 8.73 14.81
N GLU A 81 11.21 8.99 14.78
CA GLU A 81 12.02 8.95 13.54
C GLU A 81 11.91 7.63 12.78
N GLY A 82 11.80 6.51 13.50
CA GLY A 82 11.63 5.18 12.90
C GLY A 82 10.39 5.10 12.00
N LEU A 83 9.25 5.62 12.47
CA LEU A 83 8.02 5.66 11.68
C LEU A 83 8.13 6.68 10.53
N GLN A 84 8.75 7.84 10.77
CA GLN A 84 8.98 8.83 9.72
C GLN A 84 9.84 8.27 8.58
N LYS A 85 10.85 7.45 8.90
CA LYS A 85 11.69 6.76 7.91
C LYS A 85 10.93 5.67 7.14
N VAL A 86 9.97 4.99 7.76
CA VAL A 86 9.12 4.03 7.02
C VAL A 86 8.10 4.76 6.13
N ALA A 87 7.53 5.86 6.60
CA ALA A 87 6.49 6.59 5.89
C ALA A 87 7.05 7.50 4.76
N ASN A 88 8.16 8.19 5.01
CA ASN A 88 8.76 9.13 4.06
C ASN A 88 10.12 8.68 3.53
N GLY A 89 10.68 7.60 4.06
CA GLY A 89 11.98 7.11 3.62
C GLY A 89 11.89 6.29 2.35
N PHE A 90 13.05 6.16 1.75
CA PHE A 90 13.28 5.40 0.54
C PHE A 90 14.20 4.22 0.86
N LEU A 91 14.21 3.22 -0.03
CA LEU A 91 15.09 2.06 0.12
C LEU A 91 16.55 2.50 0.32
N PRO A 92 17.24 2.01 1.36
CA PRO A 92 18.63 2.36 1.59
C PRO A 92 19.51 1.87 0.44
N GLU A 93 20.56 2.63 0.14
CA GLU A 93 21.61 2.21 -0.78
C GLU A 93 22.37 1.04 -0.14
N VAL A 94 22.09 -0.18 -0.59
CA VAL A 94 22.82 -1.38 -0.14
C VAL A 94 23.59 -1.94 -1.35
N GLY A 95 24.92 -1.89 -1.29
CA GLY A 95 25.82 -2.43 -2.31
C GLY A 95 27.02 -1.51 -2.63
N PRO A 96 27.95 -1.96 -3.49
CA PRO A 96 29.11 -1.16 -3.89
C PRO A 96 28.69 0.16 -4.54
N VAL A 97 29.55 1.19 -4.47
CA VAL A 97 29.32 2.58 -4.89
C VAL A 97 29.11 2.69 -6.41
N THR A 98 27.94 2.27 -6.86
CA THR A 98 27.33 2.65 -8.12
C THR A 98 26.35 3.77 -7.77
N ASN A 99 26.40 4.92 -8.46
CA ASN A 99 25.57 6.12 -8.24
C ASN A 99 24.03 5.92 -8.35
N TYR A 100 23.53 4.72 -8.09
CA TYR A 100 22.14 4.28 -8.20
C TYR A 100 21.79 3.38 -7.01
N HIS A 101 20.54 3.50 -6.53
CA HIS A 101 20.02 2.64 -5.47
C HIS A 101 19.77 1.21 -6.00
N ASN A 102 20.74 0.32 -5.79
CA ASN A 102 20.78 -1.05 -6.34
C ASN A 102 19.54 -1.90 -6.01
N LEU A 103 18.93 -1.71 -4.84
CA LEU A 103 17.68 -2.41 -4.48
C LEU A 103 16.51 -2.00 -5.39
N THR A 104 16.44 -0.73 -5.78
CA THR A 104 15.42 -0.21 -6.69
C THR A 104 15.60 -0.78 -8.11
N LEU A 105 16.85 -0.92 -8.55
CA LEU A 105 17.18 -1.53 -9.83
C LEU A 105 16.84 -3.03 -9.85
N LEU A 106 17.16 -3.76 -8.78
CA LEU A 106 16.79 -5.17 -8.63
C LEU A 106 15.28 -5.38 -8.62
N LEU A 107 14.54 -4.50 -7.92
CA LEU A 107 13.08 -4.50 -7.95
C LEU A 107 12.53 -4.22 -9.34
N GLY A 108 13.06 -3.21 -10.04
CA GLY A 108 12.66 -2.93 -11.42
C GLY A 108 12.92 -4.10 -12.36
N LEU A 109 14.08 -4.75 -12.24
CA LEU A 109 14.40 -5.97 -12.98
C LEU A 109 13.41 -7.11 -12.65
N GLY A 110 13.07 -7.27 -11.37
CA GLY A 110 12.06 -8.24 -10.93
C GLY A 110 10.68 -7.97 -11.53
N VAL A 111 10.23 -6.71 -11.53
CA VAL A 111 8.96 -6.30 -12.15
C VAL A 111 8.97 -6.55 -13.65
N ILE A 112 10.07 -6.23 -14.34
CA ILE A 112 10.23 -6.50 -15.78
C ILE A 112 10.14 -8.01 -16.04
N ALA A 113 10.86 -8.83 -15.28
CA ALA A 113 10.83 -10.29 -15.43
C ALA A 113 9.42 -10.88 -15.19
N LEU A 114 8.70 -10.39 -14.17
CA LEU A 114 7.34 -10.80 -13.88
C LEU A 114 6.37 -10.42 -15.00
N VAL A 115 6.43 -9.19 -15.50
CA VAL A 115 5.55 -8.73 -16.59
C VAL A 115 5.84 -9.49 -17.88
N VAL A 116 7.11 -9.70 -18.22
CA VAL A 116 7.48 -10.49 -19.40
C VAL A 116 6.98 -11.93 -19.26
N ASN A 117 7.16 -12.55 -18.09
CA ASN A 117 6.67 -13.90 -17.85
C ASN A 117 5.13 -13.97 -17.88
N GLN A 118 4.42 -13.00 -17.29
CA GLN A 118 2.97 -12.91 -17.36
C GLN A 118 2.47 -12.76 -18.79
N GLU A 119 3.10 -11.92 -19.60
CA GLU A 119 2.70 -11.67 -20.98
C GLU A 119 2.95 -12.90 -21.88
N ILE A 120 4.05 -13.63 -21.64
CA ILE A 120 4.35 -14.92 -22.29
C ILE A 120 3.35 -15.99 -21.86
N ARG A 121 3.06 -16.11 -20.55
CA ARG A 121 2.07 -17.07 -20.02
C ARG A 121 0.65 -16.76 -20.49
N ASN A 122 0.27 -15.48 -20.55
CA ASN A 122 -1.02 -15.04 -21.05
C ASN A 122 -1.20 -15.39 -22.53
N ARG A 123 -0.14 -15.21 -23.33
CA ARG A 123 -0.14 -15.62 -24.72
C ARG A 123 -0.22 -17.13 -24.90
N ALA A 124 0.49 -17.90 -24.06
CA ALA A 124 0.39 -19.36 -24.06
C ALA A 124 -1.03 -19.83 -23.70
N ARG A 125 -1.68 -19.21 -22.70
CA ARG A 125 -3.09 -19.49 -22.37
C ARG A 125 -4.05 -19.11 -23.50
N GLN A 126 -3.86 -17.96 -24.15
CA GLN A 126 -4.71 -17.56 -25.30
C GLN A 126 -4.61 -18.53 -26.47
N ALA A 127 -3.43 -19.11 -26.71
CA ALA A 127 -3.22 -20.14 -27.72
C ALA A 127 -3.89 -21.48 -27.36
N GLU A 128 -4.11 -21.75 -26.08
CA GLU A 128 -4.82 -22.93 -25.58
C GLU A 128 -6.35 -22.79 -25.69
N PHE A 129 -6.87 -21.57 -25.65
CA PHE A 129 -8.31 -21.25 -25.72
C PHE A 129 -8.80 -20.80 -27.13
N ASP A 130 -8.04 -21.04 -28.20
CA ASP A 130 -8.38 -20.67 -29.60
C ASP A 130 -8.74 -19.17 -29.80
N LEU A 131 -8.29 -18.30 -28.90
CA LEU A 131 -8.47 -16.86 -29.03
C LEU A 131 -7.41 -16.32 -30.01
N ALA A 132 -7.84 -15.60 -31.07
CA ALA A 132 -6.96 -15.03 -32.08
C ALA A 132 -5.83 -14.19 -31.44
N PRO A 133 -4.59 -14.71 -31.35
CA PRO A 133 -3.53 -13.98 -30.66
C PRO A 133 -3.10 -12.81 -31.55
N LEU A 134 -2.72 -11.69 -30.91
CA LEU A 134 -2.16 -10.53 -31.60
C LEU A 134 -1.04 -10.96 -32.57
N PRO A 135 -0.96 -10.36 -33.79
CA PRO A 135 0.12 -10.66 -34.72
C PRO A 135 1.48 -10.49 -34.03
N LYS A 136 2.41 -11.43 -34.29
CA LYS A 136 3.71 -11.55 -33.60
C LYS A 136 4.45 -10.21 -33.48
N ASN A 137 4.41 -9.39 -34.53
CA ASN A 137 5.09 -8.09 -34.58
C ASN A 137 4.45 -7.06 -33.63
N LEU A 138 3.13 -7.05 -33.53
CA LEU A 138 2.38 -6.15 -32.64
C LEU A 138 2.56 -6.57 -31.17
N PHE A 139 2.66 -7.87 -30.91
CA PHE A 139 2.97 -8.40 -29.59
C PHE A 139 4.38 -8.01 -29.14
N VAL A 140 5.39 -8.17 -30.01
CA VAL A 140 6.77 -7.76 -29.70
C VAL A 140 6.84 -6.24 -29.50
N LEU A 141 6.17 -5.45 -30.34
CA LEU A 141 6.11 -4.00 -30.17
C LEU A 141 5.49 -3.60 -28.83
N LYS A 142 4.37 -4.22 -28.45
CA LYS A 142 3.73 -4.01 -27.14
C LYS A 142 4.68 -4.36 -26.00
N LEU A 143 5.34 -5.52 -26.07
CA LEU A 143 6.25 -5.99 -25.02
C LEU A 143 7.46 -5.06 -24.88
N VAL A 144 8.08 -4.67 -25.99
CA VAL A 144 9.21 -3.73 -25.99
C VAL A 144 8.78 -2.36 -25.45
N ALA A 145 7.63 -1.84 -25.85
CA ALA A 145 7.10 -0.58 -25.33
C ALA A 145 6.85 -0.63 -23.82
N LEU A 146 6.31 -1.75 -23.31
CA LEU A 146 6.02 -1.95 -21.90
C LEU A 146 7.33 -2.06 -21.08
N VAL A 147 8.29 -2.85 -21.55
CA VAL A 147 9.62 -2.98 -20.92
C VAL A 147 10.36 -1.64 -20.92
N ALA A 148 10.33 -0.90 -22.04
CA ALA A 148 10.92 0.43 -22.12
C ALA A 148 10.26 1.40 -21.13
N ALA A 149 8.93 1.42 -21.03
CA ALA A 149 8.21 2.26 -20.08
C ALA A 149 8.57 1.93 -18.62
N ILE A 150 8.60 0.65 -18.24
CA ILE A 150 9.01 0.22 -16.89
C ILE A 150 10.46 0.59 -16.61
N THR A 151 11.35 0.43 -17.60
CA THR A 151 12.77 0.74 -17.45
C THR A 151 12.98 2.24 -17.23
N VAL A 152 12.34 3.09 -18.03
CA VAL A 152 12.38 4.55 -17.85
C VAL A 152 11.83 4.95 -16.48
N ALA A 153 10.68 4.40 -16.08
CA ALA A 153 10.10 4.67 -14.76
C ALA A 153 11.04 4.23 -13.63
N THR A 154 11.63 3.04 -13.74
CA THR A 154 12.59 2.51 -12.75
C THR A 154 13.82 3.40 -12.65
N LEU A 155 14.38 3.82 -13.79
CA LEU A 155 15.56 4.68 -13.81
C LEU A 155 15.28 6.07 -13.23
N LEU A 156 14.11 6.65 -13.49
CA LEU A 156 13.67 7.91 -12.89
C LEU A 156 13.50 7.79 -11.37
N LEU A 157 12.91 6.69 -10.88
CA LEU A 157 12.81 6.45 -9.44
C LEU A 157 14.19 6.25 -8.81
N ALA A 158 15.06 5.47 -9.47
CA ALA A 158 16.41 5.18 -9.00
C ALA A 158 17.35 6.39 -9.02
N SER A 159 17.12 7.39 -9.90
CA SER A 159 17.94 8.59 -9.99
C SER A 159 17.57 9.69 -9.00
N TYR A 160 16.37 9.67 -8.43
CA TYR A 160 15.92 10.69 -7.48
C TYR A 160 16.24 10.31 -6.03
N LYS A 161 15.54 9.30 -5.49
CA LYS A 161 15.69 8.87 -4.10
C LYS A 161 15.50 7.36 -3.94
N GLY A 162 15.34 6.59 -5.01
CA GLY A 162 14.94 5.18 -4.98
C GLY A 162 13.42 4.97 -4.88
N ALA A 163 12.98 3.72 -4.72
CA ALA A 163 11.57 3.43 -4.49
C ALA A 163 11.17 3.77 -3.05
N PRO A 164 10.06 4.51 -2.85
CA PRO A 164 9.57 4.82 -1.51
C PRO A 164 9.15 3.52 -0.81
N VAL A 165 9.50 3.39 0.46
CA VAL A 165 9.20 2.18 1.26
C VAL A 165 7.68 1.92 1.28
N VAL A 166 6.88 2.98 1.28
CA VAL A 166 5.41 2.91 1.17
C VAL A 166 4.93 2.19 -0.09
N LEU A 167 5.57 2.41 -1.25
CA LEU A 167 5.18 1.73 -2.48
C LEU A 167 5.40 0.22 -2.38
N LEU A 168 6.48 -0.21 -1.71
CA LEU A 168 6.71 -1.63 -1.46
C LEU A 168 5.70 -2.22 -0.49
N ILE A 169 5.40 -1.51 0.60
CA ILE A 169 4.37 -1.94 1.55
C ILE A 169 3.03 -2.10 0.82
N LEU A 170 2.64 -1.12 0.01
CA LEU A 170 1.42 -1.19 -0.79
C LEU A 170 1.44 -2.35 -1.80
N ALA A 171 2.56 -2.58 -2.48
CA ALA A 171 2.70 -3.69 -3.42
C ALA A 171 2.55 -5.05 -2.71
N VAL A 172 3.20 -5.24 -1.56
CA VAL A 172 3.06 -6.45 -0.75
C VAL A 172 1.62 -6.63 -0.28
N LEU A 173 0.98 -5.57 0.23
CA LEU A 173 -0.42 -5.62 0.65
C LEU A 173 -1.36 -5.97 -0.50
N LEU A 174 -1.13 -5.41 -1.69
CA LEU A 174 -1.92 -5.73 -2.89
C LEU A 174 -1.76 -7.19 -3.29
N VAL A 175 -0.54 -7.73 -3.24
CA VAL A 175 -0.30 -9.16 -3.51
C VAL A 175 -0.91 -10.06 -2.42
N CYS A 176 -0.93 -9.65 -1.16
CA CYS A 176 -1.57 -10.45 -0.11
C CYS A 176 -3.10 -10.41 -0.19
N PHE A 177 -3.71 -9.24 -0.43
CA PHE A 177 -5.15 -9.06 -0.43
C PHE A 177 -5.81 -9.31 -1.79
N GLY A 178 -5.11 -9.07 -2.90
CA GLY A 178 -5.69 -9.16 -4.25
C GLY A 178 -5.98 -10.59 -4.73
N TYR A 179 -5.55 -11.61 -3.99
CA TYR A 179 -5.86 -13.02 -4.25
C TYR A 179 -6.95 -13.59 -3.33
N VAL A 180 -7.53 -12.76 -2.44
CA VAL A 180 -8.72 -13.08 -1.63
C VAL A 180 -9.93 -12.39 -2.25
#